data_AF-A0AAW1IE24-F1
#
_entry.id   AF-A0AAW1IE24-F1
#
_cell.length_a   1.000
_cell.length_b   1.000
_cell.length_c   1.000
_cell.angle_alpha   90.00
_cell.angle_beta   90.00
_cell.angle_gamma   90.00
#
_symmetry.space_group_name_H-M   'P 1'
#
loop_
_entity.id
_entity.type
_entity.pdbx_description
1 polymer ?
#
loop_
_entity_poly.entity_id
_entity_poly.type
_entity_poly.pdbx_seq_one_letter_code
_entity_poly.pdbx_strand_id
1 'polypeptide(L)'
;MVVKSLRPSWNGNQVATVQMERRSANLLIKDGKIKIGWINCRVRERVVVMRCYKCLEFGHLTKECKGPDRSNLCINCHQPGHKIKDCKATHFCPACQARRVSQMTTGQIQQNVQILGSY
;
A
#
# COMPACT_ATOMS: atom_id res chain seq x y z
N MET A 1 16.94 -15.08 2.29
CA MET A 1 16.37 -14.01 1.43
C MET A 1 15.54 -14.69 0.36
N VAL A 2 14.26 -14.34 0.21
CA VAL A 2 13.33 -14.99 -0.73
C VAL A 2 12.63 -13.91 -1.57
N VAL A 3 12.64 -14.05 -2.89
CA VAL A 3 11.88 -13.16 -3.79
C VAL A 3 10.41 -13.61 -3.81
N LYS A 4 9.50 -12.72 -3.38
CA LYS A 4 8.05 -12.98 -3.35
C LYS A 4 7.37 -12.74 -4.70
N SER A 5 7.78 -11.69 -5.41
CA SER A 5 7.15 -11.32 -6.67
C SER A 5 8.11 -10.49 -7.50
N LEU A 6 8.15 -10.74 -8.79
CA LEU A 6 8.86 -9.93 -9.77
C LEU A 6 7.80 -9.33 -10.71
N ARG A 7 7.72 -8.01 -10.79
CA ARG A 7 6.79 -7.31 -11.69
C ARG A 7 7.56 -6.53 -12.76
N PRO A 8 7.30 -6.75 -14.05
CA PRO A 8 7.82 -5.89 -15.09
C PRO A 8 7.13 -4.52 -15.05
N SER A 9 7.89 -3.48 -15.30
CA SER A 9 7.42 -2.12 -15.57
C SER A 9 7.47 -1.90 -17.07
N TRP A 10 6.64 -0.98 -17.55
CA TRP A 10 6.54 -0.66 -18.98
C TRP A 10 7.90 -0.39 -19.63
N ASN A 11 8.76 0.41 -18.98
CA ASN A 11 10.07 0.86 -19.47
C ASN A 11 11.15 -0.24 -19.48
N GLY A 12 10.73 -1.48 -19.68
CA GLY A 12 11.52 -2.63 -19.35
C GLY A 12 11.53 -2.88 -17.85
N ASN A 13 11.93 -1.94 -16.98
CA ASN A 13 12.46 -2.14 -15.60
C ASN A 13 11.71 -3.18 -14.74
N GLN A 14 12.40 -3.91 -13.88
CA GLN A 14 11.80 -4.93 -13.02
C GLN A 14 11.70 -4.46 -11.57
N VAL A 15 10.56 -4.73 -10.94
CA VAL A 15 10.31 -4.48 -9.52
C VAL A 15 10.25 -5.81 -8.78
N ALA A 16 11.28 -6.10 -8.00
CA ALA A 16 11.30 -7.28 -7.14
C ALA A 16 10.76 -6.92 -5.75
N THR A 17 9.89 -7.75 -5.20
CA THR A 17 9.54 -7.72 -3.77
C THR A 17 10.27 -8.86 -3.09
N VAL A 18 11.09 -8.53 -2.10
CA VAL A 18 11.91 -9.49 -1.39
C VAL A 18 11.46 -9.57 0.07
N GLN A 19 11.27 -10.80 0.56
CA GLN A 19 11.17 -11.12 1.97
C GLN A 19 12.56 -11.50 2.49
N MET A 20 13.00 -10.82 3.54
CA MET A 20 14.27 -11.09 4.20
C MET A 20 14.17 -10.80 5.69
N GLU A 21 15.26 -11.01 6.41
CA GLU A 21 15.32 -10.74 7.84
C GLU A 21 15.33 -9.23 8.14
N ARG A 22 14.63 -8.85 9.22
CA ARG A 22 14.40 -7.45 9.64
C ARG A 22 15.70 -6.64 9.76
N ARG A 23 16.76 -7.24 10.31
CA ARG A 23 18.06 -6.59 10.51
C ARG A 23 18.67 -6.17 9.18
N SER A 24 18.74 -7.10 8.23
CA SER A 24 19.27 -6.85 6.89
C SER A 24 18.38 -5.90 6.09
N ALA A 25 17.05 -6.01 6.21
CA ALA A 25 16.11 -5.10 5.56
C ALA A 25 16.31 -3.64 6.00
N ASN A 26 16.44 -3.39 7.30
CA ASN A 26 16.66 -2.04 7.82
C ASN A 26 17.99 -1.42 7.36
N LEU A 27 19.05 -2.21 7.22
CA LEU A 27 20.32 -1.72 6.67
C LEU A 27 20.16 -1.28 5.21
N LEU A 28 19.51 -2.12 4.38
CA LEU A 28 19.26 -1.80 2.97
C LEU A 28 18.31 -0.61 2.78
N ILE A 29 17.35 -0.41 3.69
CA ILE A 29 16.44 0.74 3.66
C ILE A 29 17.20 2.03 4.03
N LYS A 30 18.16 1.98 4.96
CA LYS A 30 19.01 3.13 5.30
C LYS A 30 19.91 3.55 4.14
N ASP A 31 20.54 2.58 3.48
CA ASP A 31 21.40 2.84 2.32
C ASP A 31 20.57 3.21 1.07
N GLY A 32 19.31 2.78 1.01
CA GLY A 32 18.34 3.14 -0.03
C GLY A 32 18.66 2.60 -1.44
N LYS A 33 19.79 1.89 -1.59
CA LYS A 33 20.29 1.34 -2.85
C LYS A 33 20.87 -0.05 -2.60
N ILE A 34 20.64 -0.96 -3.54
CA ILE A 34 21.22 -2.30 -3.54
C ILE A 34 21.83 -2.55 -4.92
N LYS A 35 23.04 -3.11 -4.94
CA LYS A 35 23.70 -3.49 -6.19
C LYS A 35 23.27 -4.90 -6.57
N ILE A 36 22.73 -5.07 -7.78
CA ILE A 36 22.39 -6.37 -8.36
C ILE A 36 23.19 -6.48 -9.66
N GLY A 37 24.23 -7.31 -9.65
CA GLY A 37 25.20 -7.36 -10.75
C GLY A 37 25.89 -6.00 -10.95
N TRP A 38 25.72 -5.41 -12.13
CA TRP A 38 26.27 -4.09 -12.51
C TRP A 38 25.29 -2.93 -12.30
N ILE A 39 24.06 -3.22 -11.87
CA ILE A 39 22.97 -2.25 -11.77
C ILE A 39 22.76 -1.82 -10.32
N ASN A 40 22.56 -0.51 -10.12
CA ASN A 40 22.15 0.06 -8.84
C ASN A 40 20.62 0.13 -8.77
N CYS A 41 20.01 -0.71 -7.94
CA CYS A 41 18.57 -0.77 -7.75
C CYS A 41 18.15 0.06 -6.53
N ARG A 42 17.06 0.82 -6.63
CA ARG A 42 16.53 1.60 -5.50
C ARG A 42 15.71 0.72 -4.58
N VAL A 43 15.95 0.85 -3.29
CA VAL A 43 15.32 0.02 -2.25
C VAL A 43 14.30 0.86 -1.48
N ARG A 44 13.08 0.36 -1.33
CA ARG A 44 12.03 0.97 -0.52
C ARG A 44 11.31 -0.07 0.31
N GLU A 45 10.87 0.30 1.51
CA GLU A 45 9.97 -0.54 2.28
C GLU A 45 8.59 -0.59 1.60
N ARG A 46 8.07 -1.80 1.44
CA ARG A 46 6.76 -2.10 0.90
C ARG A 46 5.79 -2.28 2.05
N VAL A 47 5.08 -1.18 2.33
CA VAL A 47 3.99 -1.10 3.29
C VAL A 47 2.70 -1.60 2.61
N VAL A 48 2.32 -2.85 2.86
CA VAL A 48 1.02 -3.41 2.47
C VAL A 48 -0.07 -3.01 3.49
N VAL A 49 -0.77 -1.91 3.23
CA VAL A 49 -1.95 -1.54 4.02
C VAL A 49 -3.16 -2.32 3.50
N MET A 50 -3.71 -3.22 4.32
CA MET A 50 -4.95 -3.91 3.98
C MET A 50 -6.16 -3.01 4.26
N ARG A 51 -7.00 -2.80 3.25
CA ARG A 51 -8.25 -2.04 3.35
C ARG A 51 -9.44 -2.97 3.18
N CYS A 52 -10.41 -2.89 4.09
CA CYS A 52 -11.66 -3.59 3.97
C CYS A 52 -12.56 -2.90 2.93
N TYR A 53 -13.08 -3.65 1.97
CA TYR A 53 -13.95 -3.08 0.92
C TYR A 53 -15.39 -2.82 1.38
N LYS A 54 -15.82 -3.42 2.50
CA LYS A 54 -17.17 -3.21 3.06
C LYS A 54 -17.26 -1.92 3.88
N CYS A 55 -16.45 -1.80 4.93
CA CYS A 55 -16.54 -0.67 5.85
C CYS A 55 -15.57 0.48 5.51
N LEU A 56 -14.67 0.26 4.54
CA LEU A 56 -13.63 1.18 4.06
C LEU A 56 -12.53 1.50 5.08
N GLU A 57 -12.50 0.77 6.20
CA GLU A 57 -11.49 0.85 7.25
C GLU A 57 -10.25 -0.01 6.96
N PHE A 58 -9.17 0.28 7.67
CA PHE A 58 -7.89 -0.45 7.54
C PHE A 58 -7.77 -1.61 8.55
N GLY A 59 -6.87 -2.54 8.26
CA GLY A 59 -6.43 -3.58 9.21
C GLY A 59 -7.19 -4.89 9.18
N HIS A 60 -8.19 -5.06 8.31
CA HIS A 60 -8.93 -6.32 8.18
C HIS A 60 -9.46 -6.54 6.75
N LEU A 61 -9.84 -7.79 6.46
CA LEU A 61 -10.45 -8.18 5.20
C LEU A 61 -11.98 -8.14 5.27
N THR A 62 -12.62 -8.08 4.11
CA THR A 62 -14.10 -8.11 3.96
C THR A 62 -14.78 -9.28 4.69
N LYS A 63 -14.09 -10.42 4.83
CA LYS A 63 -14.59 -11.62 5.54
C LYS A 63 -14.65 -11.44 7.06
N GLU A 64 -13.77 -10.61 7.62
CA GLU A 64 -13.63 -10.37 9.05
C GLU A 64 -14.25 -9.03 9.49
N CYS A 65 -14.97 -8.38 8.56
CA CYS A 65 -15.56 -7.07 8.79
C CYS A 65 -16.71 -7.14 9.78
N LYS A 66 -16.54 -6.50 10.95
CA LYS A 66 -17.60 -6.25 11.94
C LYS A 66 -18.17 -4.82 11.86
N GLY A 67 -17.68 -4.02 10.91
CA GLY A 67 -18.11 -2.63 10.72
C GLY A 67 -19.38 -2.48 9.87
N PRO A 68 -19.93 -1.26 9.78
CA PRO A 68 -21.09 -0.97 8.94
C PRO A 68 -20.77 -1.19 7.46
N ASP A 69 -21.74 -1.72 6.73
CA ASP A 69 -21.60 -1.96 5.29
C ASP A 69 -21.77 -0.64 4.52
N ARG A 70 -20.69 -0.20 3.89
CA ARG A 70 -20.60 1.00 3.05
C ARG A 70 -20.33 0.64 1.58
N SER A 71 -20.47 -0.62 1.21
CA SER A 71 -20.19 -1.11 -0.16
C SER A 71 -21.02 -0.41 -1.23
N ASN A 72 -22.23 0.02 -0.88
CA ASN A 72 -23.16 0.70 -1.79
C ASN A 72 -22.96 2.22 -1.85
N LEU A 73 -22.05 2.76 -1.03
CA LEU A 73 -21.74 4.19 -1.02
C LEU A 73 -20.57 4.48 -1.96
N CYS A 74 -20.56 5.68 -2.52
CA CYS A 74 -19.41 6.14 -3.29
C CYS A 74 -18.17 6.18 -2.39
N ILE A 75 -17.12 5.47 -2.78
CA ILE A 75 -15.87 5.41 -2.01
C ILE A 75 -15.19 6.80 -1.90
N ASN A 76 -15.53 7.74 -2.80
CA ASN A 76 -14.96 9.08 -2.82
C ASN A 76 -15.68 10.06 -1.87
N CYS A 77 -17.01 10.15 -1.96
CA CYS A 77 -17.80 11.15 -1.23
C CYS A 77 -18.77 10.55 -0.20
N HIS A 78 -18.86 9.22 -0.13
CA HIS A 78 -19.72 8.45 0.78
C HIS A 78 -21.22 8.70 0.63
N GLN A 79 -21.65 9.20 -0.52
CA GLN A 79 -23.06 9.34 -0.89
C GLN A 79 -23.56 8.11 -1.66
N PRO A 80 -24.82 7.70 -1.49
CA PRO A 80 -25.43 6.62 -2.26
C PRO A 80 -25.73 7.03 -3.71
N GLY A 81 -26.01 6.06 -4.57
CA GLY A 81 -26.57 6.30 -5.92
C GLY A 81 -25.56 6.51 -7.05
N HIS A 82 -24.26 6.49 -6.78
CA HIS A 82 -23.24 6.56 -7.83
C HIS A 82 -21.93 5.85 -7.43
N LYS A 83 -21.13 5.47 -8.42
CA LYS A 83 -19.80 4.88 -8.24
C LYS A 83 -18.71 5.95 -8.34
N ILE A 84 -17.47 5.62 -7.96
CA ILE A 84 -16.30 6.51 -8.07
C ILE A 84 -16.20 7.16 -9.46
N LYS A 85 -16.50 6.40 -10.52
CA LYS A 85 -16.36 6.87 -11.90
C LYS A 85 -17.26 8.05 -12.24
N ASP A 86 -18.41 8.14 -11.59
CA ASP A 86 -19.44 9.15 -11.84
C ASP A 86 -19.50 10.22 -10.73
N CYS A 87 -18.54 10.18 -9.80
CA CYS A 87 -18.50 11.09 -8.67
C CYS A 87 -17.95 12.46 -9.07
N LYS A 88 -18.79 13.50 -9.00
CA LYS A 88 -18.38 14.90 -9.18
C LYS A 88 -18.17 15.66 -7.85
N ALA A 89 -18.49 15.03 -6.73
CA ALA A 89 -18.35 15.63 -5.40
C ALA A 89 -16.88 15.65 -4.94
N THR A 90 -16.59 16.50 -3.95
CA THR A 90 -15.27 16.60 -3.31
C THR A 90 -14.92 15.32 -2.55
N HIS A 91 -13.62 15.05 -2.43
CA HIS A 91 -13.09 13.91 -1.68
C HIS A 91 -13.47 14.04 -0.20
N PHE A 92 -14.19 13.05 0.33
CA PHE A 92 -14.63 13.02 1.71
C PHE A 92 -14.36 11.65 2.33
N CYS A 93 -13.57 11.62 3.40
CA CYS A 93 -13.23 10.39 4.11
C CYS A 93 -13.86 10.41 5.52
N PRO A 94 -14.88 9.57 5.80
CA PRO A 94 -15.50 9.45 7.12
C PRO A 94 -14.51 9.01 8.18
N ALA A 95 -13.51 8.21 7.80
CA ALA A 95 -12.44 7.82 8.71
C ALA A 95 -11.60 9.04 9.14
N CYS A 96 -11.30 9.98 8.23
CA CYS A 96 -10.58 11.21 8.58
C CYS A 96 -11.42 12.14 9.46
N GLN A 97 -12.74 12.24 9.20
CA GLN A 97 -13.63 13.04 10.04
C GLN A 97 -13.77 12.46 11.46
N ALA A 98 -13.89 11.13 11.58
CA ALA A 98 -14.03 10.46 12.88
C ALA A 98 -12.74 10.53 13.71
N ARG A 99 -11.56 10.51 13.06
CA ARG A 99 -10.27 10.47 13.76
C ARG A 99 -9.69 11.84 14.10
N ARG A 100 -10.14 12.96 13.50
CA ARG A 100 -9.52 14.30 13.64
C ARG A 100 -7.98 14.26 13.53
N VAL A 101 -7.42 13.37 12.70
CA VAL A 101 -5.95 13.25 12.55
C VAL A 101 -5.55 13.83 11.19
N SER A 102 -4.67 14.83 11.22
CA SER A 102 -4.07 15.49 10.06
C SER A 102 -2.85 14.74 9.48
N GLN A 103 -2.42 13.62 10.08
CA GLN A 103 -1.25 12.85 9.63
C GLN A 103 -1.45 11.35 9.88
N MET A 104 -1.47 10.55 8.82
CA MET A 104 -1.50 9.10 8.89
C MET A 104 -0.17 8.58 9.44
N THR A 105 -0.09 8.23 10.73
CA THR A 105 0.98 7.35 11.21
C THR A 105 0.64 5.92 10.77
N THR A 106 1.32 5.44 9.74
CA THR A 106 1.24 4.06 9.26
C THR A 106 1.77 3.11 10.33
N GLY A 107 0.86 2.59 11.16
CA GLY A 107 1.13 1.57 12.15
C GLY A 107 1.38 0.22 11.50
N GLN A 108 2.57 -0.33 11.80
CA GLN A 108 3.01 -1.73 11.76
C GLN A 108 2.58 -2.54 10.54
N ILE A 109 3.46 -2.62 9.54
CA ILE A 109 3.24 -3.44 8.37
C ILE A 109 4.51 -4.23 8.07
N GLN A 110 4.34 -5.52 7.77
CA GLN A 110 5.41 -6.47 7.45
C GLN A 110 6.42 -5.85 6.49
N GLN A 111 7.69 -5.85 6.89
CA GLN A 111 8.80 -5.28 6.13
C GLN A 111 9.10 -6.14 4.89
N ASN A 112 8.30 -5.96 3.84
CA ASN A 112 8.67 -6.41 2.52
C ASN A 112 9.49 -5.29 1.90
N VAL A 113 10.52 -5.60 1.13
CA VAL A 113 11.34 -4.57 0.49
C VAL A 113 11.06 -4.61 -1.01
N GLN A 114 10.67 -3.47 -1.58
CA GLN A 114 10.57 -3.24 -3.02
C GLN A 114 11.91 -2.76 -3.55
N ILE A 115 12.48 -3.53 -4.46
CA ILE A 115 13.68 -3.19 -5.20
C ILE A 115 13.25 -2.80 -6.61
N LEU A 116 13.47 -1.54 -6.97
CA LEU A 116 13.27 -1.02 -8.33
C LEU A 116 14.61 -1.14 -9.07
N GLY A 117 14.71 -2.12 -9.97
CA GLY A 117 15.88 -2.28 -10.84
C GLY A 117 15.67 -1.60 -12.17
N SER A 118 16.51 -0.63 -12.49
CA SER A 118 16.57 0.02 -13.80
C SER A 118 17.61 -0.64 -14.68
N TYR A 119 17.21 -1.12 -15.85
CA TYR A 119 18.15 -1.46 -16.92
C TYR A 119 18.48 -0.21 -17.72
#